data_AF-A0A101JAP3-F1
#
_entry.id   AF-A0A101JAP3-F1
#
_cell.length_a   1.000
_cell.length_b   1.000
_cell.length_c   1.000
_cell.angle_alpha   90.00
_cell.angle_beta   90.00
_cell.angle_gamma   90.00
#
_symmetry.space_group_name_H-M   'P 1'
#
loop_
_entity.id
_entity.type
_entity.pdbx_description
1 polymer ?
#
loop_
_entity_poly.entity_id
_entity_poly.type
_entity_poly.pdbx_seq_one_letter_code
_entity_poly.pdbx_strand_id
1 'polypeptide(L)'
;METQMPAGNTGCDDDLYEALIAERYGRPMSELLQEQTRRPLPELLKERHRRPAPTPPQRIRMPVTPDPEAAAHYAALTEAIAPRPRRKTA
;
A
#
# COMPACT_ATOMS: atom_id res chain seq x y z
N MET A 1 13.97 18.77 -32.56
CA MET A 1 13.33 19.74 -31.65
C MET A 1 13.38 19.12 -30.27
N GLU A 2 14.42 19.44 -29.51
CA GLU A 2 14.57 18.98 -28.13
C GLU A 2 13.86 20.00 -27.25
N THR A 3 12.78 19.56 -26.58
CA THR A 3 12.02 20.40 -25.66
C THR A 3 12.82 20.52 -24.37
N GLN A 4 13.65 21.56 -24.28
CA GLN A 4 14.34 21.93 -23.06
C GLN A 4 13.30 22.49 -22.07
N MET A 5 12.96 21.71 -21.04
CA MET A 5 12.13 22.15 -19.93
C MET A 5 12.90 23.21 -19.12
N PRO A 6 12.30 24.37 -18.79
CA PRO A 6 12.97 25.38 -17.99
C PRO A 6 13.12 24.86 -16.56
N ALA A 7 14.37 24.74 -16.09
CA ALA A 7 14.69 24.55 -14.68
C ALA A 7 14.33 25.83 -13.92
N GLY A 8 13.05 25.99 -13.61
CA GLY A 8 12.53 27.10 -12.82
C GLY A 8 12.71 26.82 -11.33
N ASN A 9 13.63 27.54 -10.69
CA ASN A 9 13.67 27.87 -9.25
C ASN A 9 13.10 26.82 -8.27
N THR A 10 13.83 25.75 -7.96
CA THR A 10 13.42 24.77 -6.93
C THR A 10 13.87 25.10 -5.51
N GLY A 11 14.54 26.23 -5.26
CA GLY A 11 15.03 26.54 -3.90
C GLY A 11 13.90 26.70 -2.87
N CYS A 12 12.77 27.29 -3.28
CA CYS A 12 11.60 27.48 -2.40
C CYS A 12 10.83 26.17 -2.17
N ASP A 13 10.83 25.28 -3.19
CA ASP A 13 10.20 23.97 -3.09
C ASP A 13 11.03 23.00 -2.25
N ASP A 14 12.36 23.10 -2.30
CA ASP A 14 13.29 22.31 -1.50
C ASP A 14 13.16 22.64 -0.01
N ASP A 15 13.02 23.93 0.34
CA ASP A 15 12.80 24.36 1.73
C ASP A 15 11.44 23.88 2.28
N LEU A 16 10.38 23.96 1.47
CA LEU A 16 9.06 23.43 1.83
C LEU A 16 9.11 21.90 2.00
N TYR A 17 9.82 21.21 1.11
CA TYR A 17 9.98 19.78 1.16
C TYR A 17 10.72 19.34 2.44
N GLU A 18 11.83 20.00 2.78
CA GLU A 18 12.57 19.76 4.02
C GLU A 18 11.71 20.05 5.27
N ALA A 19 10.90 21.12 5.26
CA ALA A 19 9.98 21.42 6.36
C ALA A 19 8.94 20.30 6.57
N LEU A 20 8.35 19.78 5.48
CA LEU A 20 7.41 18.66 5.54
C LEU A 20 8.06 17.37 6.05
N ILE A 21 9.31 17.12 5.68
CA ILE A 21 10.08 15.97 6.17
C ILE A 21 10.33 16.11 7.68
N ALA A 22 10.76 17.29 8.12
CA ALA A 22 10.97 17.57 9.54
C ALA A 22 9.68 17.46 10.36
N GLU A 23 8.53 17.91 9.83
CA GLU A 23 7.23 17.75 10.48
C GLU A 23 6.84 16.26 10.63
N ARG A 24 7.03 15.47 9.56
CA ARG A 24 6.60 14.06 9.53
C ARG A 24 7.49 13.13 10.35
N TYR A 25 8.79 13.38 10.35
CA TYR A 25 9.78 12.48 10.94
C TYR A 25 10.49 13.06 12.17
N GLY A 26 10.25 14.34 12.49
CA GLY A 26 10.87 15.05 13.62
C GLY A 26 12.35 15.38 13.43
N ARG A 27 12.90 15.18 12.23
CA ARG A 27 14.33 15.29 11.90
C ARG A 27 14.52 15.71 10.44
N PRO A 28 15.64 16.39 10.09
CA PRO A 28 15.91 16.79 8.72
C PRO A 28 16.27 15.58 7.83
N MET A 29 16.08 15.71 6.52
CA MET A 29 16.35 14.63 5.56
C MET A 29 17.80 14.13 5.63
N SER A 30 18.75 15.04 5.83
CA SER A 30 20.17 14.73 5.92
C SER A 30 20.51 13.73 7.04
N GLU A 31 19.82 13.80 8.18
CA GLU A 31 19.98 12.83 9.27
C GLU A 31 19.39 11.47 8.92
N LEU A 32 18.22 11.44 8.29
CA LEU A 32 17.56 10.20 7.86
C LEU A 32 18.42 9.43 6.84
N LEU A 33 19.04 10.15 5.90
CA LEU A 33 19.96 9.55 4.92
C LEU A 33 21.26 9.03 5.58
N GLN A 34 21.73 9.68 6.65
CA GLN A 34 22.91 9.21 7.40
C GLN A 34 22.65 7.93 8.20
N GLU A 35 21.43 7.70 8.71
CA GLU A 35 21.14 6.45 9.42
C GLU A 35 21.25 5.21 8.50
N GLN A 36 20.88 5.35 7.22
CA GLN A 36 21.02 4.28 6.24
C GLN A 36 22.48 3.90 5.96
N THR A 37 23.41 4.83 6.12
CA THR A 37 24.84 4.59 5.90
C THR A 37 25.56 4.12 7.16
N ARG A 38 25.10 4.53 8.35
CA ARG A 38 25.72 4.16 9.63
C ARG A 38 25.44 2.73 10.08
N ARG A 39 24.33 2.14 9.65
CA ARG A 39 23.99 0.75 9.96
C ARG A 39 23.81 -0.02 8.66
N PRO A 40 24.71 -0.96 8.32
CA PRO A 40 24.48 -1.78 7.14
C PRO A 40 23.14 -2.51 7.33
N LEU A 41 22.35 -2.56 6.26
CA LEU A 41 21.01 -3.17 6.23
C LEU A 41 20.88 -4.49 7.03
N PRO A 42 21.90 -5.39 7.06
CA PRO A 42 21.89 -6.58 7.91
C PRO A 42 21.68 -6.33 9.42
N GLU A 43 22.25 -5.26 9.99
CA GLU A 43 22.12 -4.98 11.43
C GLU A 43 20.72 -4.43 11.79
N LEU A 44 20.11 -3.64 10.90
CA LEU A 44 18.74 -3.14 11.07
C LEU A 44 17.71 -4.29 11.01
N LEU A 45 17.95 -5.28 10.14
CA LEU A 45 17.10 -6.47 10.07
C LEU A 45 17.16 -7.30 11.37
N LYS A 46 18.36 -7.48 11.94
CA LYS A 46 18.53 -8.17 13.24
C LYS A 46 17.77 -7.46 14.37
N GLU A 47 17.79 -6.13 14.41
CA GLU A 47 17.07 -5.37 15.42
C GLU A 47 15.55 -5.48 15.25
N ARG A 48 15.03 -5.49 14.01
CA ARG A 48 13.61 -5.72 13.73
C ARG A 48 13.13 -7.08 14.21
N HIS A 49 13.97 -8.12 14.13
CA HIS A 49 13.65 -9.45 14.64
C HIS A 49 13.70 -9.55 16.18
N ARG A 50 14.36 -8.62 16.88
CA ARG A 50 14.40 -8.59 18.35
C ARG A 50 13.21 -7.87 18.97
N ARG A 51 12.53 -7.00 18.23
CA ARG A 51 11.35 -6.29 18.73
C ARG A 51 10.13 -7.20 18.66
N PRO A 52 9.31 -7.30 19.73
CA PRO A 52 8.04 -7.99 19.64
C PRO A 52 7.21 -7.34 18.53
N ALA A 53 6.70 -8.16 17.62
CA ALA A 53 5.83 -7.67 16.56
C ALA A 53 4.61 -6.99 17.20
N PRO A 54 4.15 -5.84 16.67
CA PRO A 54 2.94 -5.21 17.18
C PRO A 54 1.78 -6.20 17.08
N THR A 55 1.18 -6.54 18.21
CA THR A 55 0.00 -7.40 18.27
C THR A 55 -1.09 -6.75 17.42
N PRO A 56 -1.57 -7.40 16.35
CA PRO A 56 -2.64 -6.82 15.55
C PRO A 56 -3.87 -6.61 16.44
N PRO A 57 -4.61 -5.49 16.26
CA PRO A 57 -5.83 -5.27 17.03
C PRO A 57 -6.78 -6.44 16.82
N GLN A 58 -7.34 -6.96 17.91
CA GLN A 58 -8.34 -8.03 17.84
C GLN A 58 -9.51 -7.54 16.99
N ARG A 59 -9.76 -8.21 15.85
CA ARG A 59 -10.93 -7.94 15.02
C ARG A 59 -12.17 -8.32 15.82
N ILE A 60 -12.90 -7.31 16.30
CA ILE A 60 -14.24 -7.49 16.84
C ILE A 60 -15.09 -8.07 15.70
N ARG A 61 -15.50 -9.34 15.84
CA ARG A 61 -16.43 -9.94 14.90
C ARG A 61 -17.79 -9.28 15.13
N MET A 62 -18.19 -8.37 14.25
CA MET A 62 -19.56 -7.87 14.24
C MET A 62 -20.52 -9.03 13.91
N PRO A 63 -21.74 -9.05 14.47
CA PRO A 63 -22.75 -10.01 14.06
C PRO A 63 -23.02 -9.82 12.56
N VAL A 64 -22.65 -10.82 11.77
CA VAL A 64 -22.94 -10.85 10.34
C VAL A 64 -24.43 -11.12 10.21
N THR A 65 -25.19 -10.10 9.84
CA THR A 65 -26.58 -10.31 9.39
C THR A 65 -26.54 -11.17 8.12
N PRO A 66 -27.22 -12.32 8.09
CA PRO A 66 -27.27 -13.15 6.89
C PRO A 66 -27.96 -12.37 5.77
N ASP A 67 -27.31 -12.34 4.60
CA ASP A 67 -27.84 -11.67 3.42
C ASP A 67 -29.09 -12.41 2.92
N PRO A 68 -30.27 -11.75 2.89
CA PRO A 68 -31.51 -12.37 2.45
C PRO A 68 -31.50 -12.73 0.95
N GLU A 69 -30.64 -12.11 0.15
CA GLU A 69 -30.54 -12.33 -1.29
C GLU A 69 -29.43 -13.31 -1.69
N ALA A 70 -28.71 -13.87 -0.71
CA ALA A 70 -27.60 -14.78 -0.95
C ALA A 70 -27.99 -15.96 -1.86
N ALA A 71 -29.19 -16.52 -1.67
CA ALA A 71 -29.69 -17.63 -2.50
C ALA A 71 -29.82 -17.25 -3.99
N ALA A 72 -30.31 -16.04 -4.28
CA ALA A 72 -30.44 -15.54 -5.65
C ALA A 72 -29.06 -15.28 -6.28
N HIS A 73 -28.14 -14.72 -5.51
CA HIS A 73 -26.76 -14.50 -5.94
C HIS A 73 -26.05 -15.82 -6.29
N TYR A 74 -26.19 -16.86 -5.46
CA TYR A 74 -25.62 -18.18 -5.76
C TYR A 74 -26.25 -18.83 -6.99
N ALA A 75 -27.56 -18.68 -7.20
CA ALA A 75 -28.24 -19.19 -8.38
C ALA A 75 -27.70 -18.52 -9.66
N ALA A 76 -27.55 -17.19 -9.66
CA ALA A 76 -27.02 -16.43 -10.80
C ALA A 76 -25.57 -16.83 -11.15
N LEU A 77 -24.71 -17.02 -10.14
CA LEU A 77 -23.34 -17.51 -10.36
C LEU A 77 -23.33 -18.92 -10.97
N THR A 78 -24.19 -19.79 -10.48
CA THR A 78 -24.29 -21.18 -10.97
C THR A 78 -24.73 -21.21 -12.43
N GLU A 79 -25.70 -20.37 -12.80
CA GLU A 79 -26.15 -20.21 -14.18
C GLU A 79 -25.07 -19.62 -15.08
N ALA A 80 -24.34 -18.60 -14.61
CA ALA A 80 -23.27 -17.95 -15.38
C ALA A 80 -22.10 -18.88 -15.67
N ILE A 81 -21.80 -19.81 -14.77
CA ILE A 81 -20.71 -20.80 -14.91
C ILE A 81 -21.16 -22.02 -15.72
N ALA A 82 -22.47 -22.21 -15.93
CA ALA A 82 -22.98 -23.36 -16.64
C ALA A 82 -22.42 -23.42 -18.09
N PRO A 83 -21.90 -24.58 -18.53
CA PRO A 83 -21.34 -24.71 -19.86
C PRO A 83 -22.42 -24.47 -20.90
N ARG A 84 -22.24 -23.44 -21.73
CA ARG A 84 -23.18 -23.10 -22.79
C ARG A 84 -23.24 -24.26 -23.80
N PRO A 85 -24.42 -24.81 -24.12
CA PRO A 85 -24.51 -25.89 -25.10
C PRO A 85 -23.99 -25.39 -26.45
N ARG A 86 -22.97 -26.08 -26.97
CA ARG A 86 -22.47 -25.84 -28.33
C ARG A 86 -23.59 -26.15 -29.31
N ARG A 87 -24.14 -25.09 -29.91
CA ARG A 87 -25.10 -25.17 -31.00
C ARG A 87 -24.44 -25.94 -32.14
N LYS A 88 -24.82 -27.21 -32.34
CA LYS A 88 -24.44 -27.95 -33.55
C LYS A 88 -25.22 -27.31 -34.70
N THR A 89 -24.54 -26.48 -35.47
CA THR A 89 -25.00 -26.10 -36.81
C THR A 89 -24.93 -27.36 -37.66
N ALA A 90 -26.09 -27.91 -38.01
CA ALA A 90 -26.24 -28.90 -39.05
C ALA A 90 -26.31 -28.20 -40.41
#